data_AF-A0A238JTK9-F1
#
_entry.id   AF-A0A238JTK9-F1
#
_cell.length_a   1.000
_cell.length_b   1.000
_cell.length_c   1.000
_cell.angle_alpha   90.00
_cell.angle_beta   90.00
_cell.angle_gamma   90.00
#
_symmetry.space_group_name_H-M   'P 1'
#
loop_
_entity.id
_entity.type
_entity.pdbx_description
1 polymer ?
#
loop_
_entity_poly.entity_id
_entity_poly.type
_entity_poly.pdbx_seq_one_letter_code
_entity_poly.pdbx_strand_id
1 'polypeptide(L)'
;MTPLELANAHLCLELQTDHDATEIILGAYATENWPLFRYYATCILIVLFIIESEDRKSGLPLRYHPHASTRLFMLIAHLVELPMIPGIKRAHAEGLDRLSPEYLPSSDELMGFRTEVIKPVMMASQIIAEACGIPEAWDELGPTDAFFADIDAILINGANTPAEFKTQGANQWAELKAQNSDLLEKLGW
;
A
#
# COMPACT_ATOMS: atom_id res chain seq x y z
N MET A 1 -10.73 -9.03 24.29
CA MET A 1 -11.13 -8.75 22.89
C MET A 1 -12.64 -8.71 22.79
N THR A 2 -13.19 -7.80 22.01
CA THR A 2 -14.62 -7.75 21.68
C THR A 2 -14.95 -8.73 20.53
N PRO A 3 -16.22 -9.14 20.35
CA PRO A 3 -16.62 -9.96 19.21
C PRO A 3 -16.35 -9.32 17.85
N LEU A 4 -16.39 -7.99 17.76
CA LEU A 4 -16.09 -7.23 16.54
C LEU A 4 -14.58 -7.22 16.24
N GLU A 5 -13.74 -7.08 17.27
CA GLU A 5 -12.27 -7.17 17.12
C GLU A 5 -11.84 -8.55 16.59
N LEU A 6 -12.43 -9.63 17.15
CA LEU A 6 -12.21 -10.99 16.65
C LEU A 6 -12.74 -11.19 15.23
N ALA A 7 -13.86 -10.55 14.91
CA ALA A 7 -14.41 -10.60 13.56
C ALA A 7 -13.50 -9.90 12.54
N ASN A 8 -12.78 -8.84 12.91
CA ASN A 8 -11.88 -8.11 12.01
C ASN A 8 -10.42 -8.57 12.05
N ALA A 9 -10.05 -9.44 12.99
CA ALA A 9 -8.67 -9.92 13.13
C ALA A 9 -8.15 -10.56 11.84
N HIS A 10 -8.99 -11.27 11.10
CA HIS A 10 -8.59 -11.85 9.81
C HIS A 10 -8.22 -10.78 8.77
N LEU A 11 -8.94 -9.64 8.71
CA LEU A 11 -8.61 -8.53 7.80
C LEU A 11 -7.28 -7.88 8.20
N CYS A 12 -7.01 -7.76 9.49
CA CYS A 12 -5.73 -7.23 9.99
C CYS A 12 -4.56 -8.14 9.59
N LEU A 13 -4.74 -9.46 9.71
CA LEU A 13 -3.75 -10.46 9.33
C LEU A 13 -3.53 -10.50 7.81
N GLU A 14 -4.61 -10.40 7.04
CA GLU A 14 -4.53 -10.33 5.57
C GLU A 14 -3.77 -9.07 5.13
N LEU A 15 -4.08 -7.91 5.73
CA LEU A 15 -3.39 -6.64 5.43
C LEU A 15 -1.88 -6.73 5.71
N GLN A 16 -1.49 -7.35 6.82
CA GLN A 16 -0.07 -7.61 7.14
C GLN A 16 0.56 -8.57 6.15
N THR A 17 -0.13 -9.67 5.83
CA THR A 17 0.38 -10.69 4.90
C THR A 17 0.59 -10.09 3.51
N ASP A 18 -0.35 -9.26 3.03
CA ASP A 18 -0.23 -8.55 1.76
C ASP A 18 0.95 -7.57 1.77
N HIS A 19 1.18 -6.86 2.89
CA HIS A 19 2.32 -5.95 3.03
C HIS A 19 3.65 -6.71 3.01
N ASP A 20 3.79 -7.74 3.85
CA ASP A 20 4.99 -8.57 3.95
C ASP A 20 5.30 -9.23 2.60
N ALA A 21 4.28 -9.76 1.92
CA ALA A 21 4.43 -10.33 0.59
C ALA A 21 4.90 -9.28 -0.43
N THR A 22 4.36 -8.06 -0.36
CA THR A 22 4.79 -6.94 -1.23
C THR A 22 6.26 -6.61 -1.00
N GLU A 23 6.71 -6.50 0.25
CA GLU A 23 8.12 -6.21 0.58
C GLU A 23 9.06 -7.33 0.09
N ILE A 24 8.67 -8.59 0.28
CA ILE A 24 9.47 -9.75 -0.13
C ILE A 24 9.57 -9.83 -1.66
N ILE A 25 8.46 -9.65 -2.37
CA ILE A 25 8.41 -9.80 -3.84
C ILE A 25 9.13 -8.64 -4.53
N LEU A 26 8.92 -7.40 -4.08
CA LEU A 26 9.60 -6.25 -4.65
C LEU A 26 11.07 -6.23 -4.26
N GLY A 27 11.41 -6.61 -3.03
CA GLY A 27 12.78 -6.73 -2.57
C GLY A 27 13.49 -5.39 -2.42
N ALA A 28 14.83 -5.41 -2.52
CA ALA A 28 15.64 -4.22 -2.28
C ALA A 28 15.64 -3.26 -3.49
N TYR A 29 15.51 -1.96 -3.19
CA TYR A 29 15.59 -0.92 -4.20
C TYR A 29 16.96 -0.87 -4.88
N ALA A 30 16.95 -0.88 -6.21
CA ALA A 30 18.09 -0.59 -7.08
C ALA A 30 17.57 -0.07 -8.43
N THR A 31 18.28 0.85 -9.07
CA THR A 31 17.82 1.52 -10.29
C THR A 31 17.64 0.56 -11.48
N GLU A 32 18.48 -0.46 -11.56
CA GLU A 32 18.44 -1.52 -12.56
C GLU A 32 17.19 -2.42 -12.44
N ASN A 33 16.53 -2.42 -11.27
CA ASN A 33 15.38 -3.27 -10.99
C ASN A 33 14.04 -2.59 -11.33
N TRP A 34 14.02 -1.35 -11.81
CA TRP A 34 12.77 -0.65 -12.14
C TRP A 34 11.82 -1.45 -13.07
N PRO A 35 12.31 -2.12 -14.13
CA PRO A 35 11.46 -2.98 -14.95
C PRO A 35 10.85 -4.15 -14.16
N LEU A 36 11.60 -4.72 -13.22
CA LEU A 36 11.15 -5.81 -12.35
C LEU A 36 10.13 -5.33 -11.33
N PHE A 37 10.34 -4.18 -10.69
CA PHE A 37 9.35 -3.60 -9.78
C PHE A 37 8.01 -3.36 -10.49
N ARG A 38 8.04 -2.80 -11.70
CA ARG A 38 6.83 -2.64 -12.51
C ARG A 38 6.17 -3.98 -12.82
N TYR A 39 6.95 -4.98 -13.23
CA TYR A 39 6.45 -6.31 -13.55
C TYR A 39 5.77 -6.97 -12.33
N TYR A 40 6.46 -7.01 -11.19
CA TYR A 40 5.93 -7.62 -9.98
C TYR A 40 4.75 -6.86 -9.39
N ALA A 41 4.79 -5.53 -9.34
CA ALA A 41 3.64 -4.73 -8.94
C ALA A 41 2.43 -5.03 -9.84
N THR A 42 2.62 -5.16 -11.15
CA THR A 42 1.54 -5.55 -12.07
C THR A 42 1.01 -6.95 -11.77
N CYS A 43 1.86 -7.92 -11.45
CA CYS A 43 1.41 -9.25 -11.02
C CYS A 43 0.58 -9.19 -9.73
N ILE A 44 1.01 -8.39 -8.75
CA ILE A 44 0.26 -8.16 -7.50
C ILE A 44 -1.12 -7.57 -7.81
N LEU A 45 -1.19 -6.55 -8.68
CA LEU A 45 -2.45 -5.95 -9.12
C LEU A 45 -3.41 -6.98 -9.72
N ILE A 46 -2.91 -7.86 -10.59
CA ILE A 46 -3.74 -8.91 -11.21
C ILE A 46 -4.39 -9.78 -10.14
N VAL A 47 -3.61 -10.26 -9.17
CA VAL A 47 -4.12 -11.11 -8.10
C VAL A 47 -5.15 -10.36 -7.25
N LEU A 48 -4.83 -9.12 -6.86
CA LEU A 48 -5.71 -8.26 -6.07
C LEU A 48 -7.08 -8.07 -6.73
N PHE A 49 -7.11 -7.70 -8.02
CA PHE A 49 -8.38 -7.47 -8.73
C PHE A 49 -9.14 -8.76 -9.04
N ILE A 50 -8.46 -9.89 -9.23
CA ILE A 50 -9.14 -11.19 -9.34
C ILE A 50 -9.84 -11.54 -8.03
N ILE A 51 -9.17 -11.38 -6.88
CA ILE A 51 -9.76 -11.63 -5.56
C ILE A 51 -10.98 -10.74 -5.35
N GLU A 52 -10.85 -9.44 -5.61
CA GLU A 52 -11.95 -8.48 -5.49
C GLU A 52 -13.14 -8.83 -6.40
N SER A 53 -12.87 -9.26 -7.64
CA SER A 53 -13.91 -9.66 -8.59
C SER A 53 -14.68 -10.89 -8.09
N GLU A 54 -13.98 -11.88 -7.54
CA GLU A 54 -14.62 -13.08 -6.95
C GLU A 54 -15.40 -12.74 -5.67
N ASP A 55 -14.85 -11.90 -4.80
CA ASP A 55 -15.53 -11.44 -3.58
C ASP A 55 -16.85 -10.74 -3.91
N ARG A 56 -16.86 -9.84 -4.91
CA ARG A 56 -18.06 -9.13 -5.36
C ARG A 56 -19.13 -10.09 -5.93
N LYS A 57 -18.72 -11.14 -6.65
CA LYS A 57 -19.65 -12.16 -7.17
C LYS A 57 -20.33 -12.97 -6.08
N SER A 58 -19.65 -13.20 -4.96
CA SER A 58 -20.19 -13.98 -3.84
C SER A 58 -21.40 -13.31 -3.17
N GLY A 59 -21.52 -11.98 -3.29
CA GLY A 59 -22.56 -11.18 -2.63
C GLY A 59 -22.48 -11.19 -1.10
N LEU A 60 -21.43 -11.80 -0.54
CA LEU A 60 -21.15 -11.76 0.89
C LEU A 60 -20.44 -10.44 1.21
N PRO A 61 -20.81 -9.73 2.29
CA PRO A 61 -20.05 -8.57 2.73
C PRO A 61 -18.58 -8.96 2.95
N LEU A 62 -17.64 -8.06 2.64
CA LEU A 62 -16.17 -8.21 2.76
C LEU A 62 -15.76 -9.02 3.98
N ARG A 63 -15.70 -10.34 3.82
CA ARG A 63 -15.56 -11.29 4.93
C ARG A 63 -14.19 -11.92 4.98
N TYR A 64 -13.36 -11.65 4.00
CA TYR A 64 -12.12 -12.39 3.78
C TYR A 64 -10.95 -11.48 3.47
N HIS A 65 -11.16 -10.37 2.74
CA HIS A 65 -10.08 -9.49 2.31
C HIS A 65 -10.41 -8.00 2.51
N PRO A 66 -9.40 -7.14 2.79
CA PRO A 66 -9.54 -5.70 2.67
C PRO A 66 -9.95 -5.30 1.25
N HIS A 67 -10.51 -4.10 1.08
CA HIS A 67 -10.89 -3.62 -0.26
C HIS A 67 -9.69 -3.61 -1.22
N ALA A 68 -9.95 -3.86 -2.50
CA ALA A 68 -8.99 -3.61 -3.58
C ALA A 68 -8.36 -2.21 -3.48
N SER A 69 -9.17 -1.19 -3.18
CA SER A 69 -8.69 0.20 -3.04
C SER A 69 -7.68 0.36 -1.90
N THR A 70 -7.88 -0.33 -0.78
CA THR A 70 -6.96 -0.37 0.37
C THR A 70 -5.65 -1.08 0.05
N ARG A 71 -5.74 -2.25 -0.58
CA ARG A 71 -4.56 -3.05 -0.97
C ARG A 71 -3.73 -2.34 -2.04
N LEU A 72 -4.40 -1.67 -2.98
CA LEU A 72 -3.74 -0.83 -3.99
C LEU A 72 -3.08 0.39 -3.35
N PHE A 73 -3.76 1.06 -2.42
CA PHE A 73 -3.18 2.16 -1.66
C PHE A 73 -1.86 1.75 -1.00
N MET A 74 -1.83 0.60 -0.34
CA MET A 74 -0.61 0.08 0.27
C MET A 74 0.50 -0.22 -0.74
N LEU A 75 0.17 -0.88 -1.86
CA LEU A 75 1.14 -1.19 -2.90
C LEU A 75 1.78 0.09 -3.44
N ILE A 76 0.98 1.10 -3.77
CA ILE A 76 1.50 2.36 -4.31
C ILE A 76 2.26 3.15 -3.25
N ALA A 77 1.78 3.20 -2.00
CA ALA A 77 2.50 3.83 -0.90
C ALA A 77 3.89 3.21 -0.71
N HIS A 78 3.97 1.86 -0.73
CA HIS A 78 5.24 1.16 -0.65
C HIS A 78 6.14 1.46 -1.86
N LEU A 79 5.60 1.48 -3.09
CA LEU A 79 6.39 1.89 -4.25
C LEU A 79 6.91 3.32 -4.12
N VAL A 80 6.11 4.27 -3.62
CA VAL A 80 6.55 5.65 -3.38
C VAL A 80 7.68 5.72 -2.35
N GLU A 81 7.62 4.89 -1.31
CA GLU A 81 8.64 4.81 -0.26
C GLU A 81 9.90 4.07 -0.70
N LEU A 82 9.78 3.10 -1.60
CA LEU A 82 10.83 2.14 -1.97
C LEU A 82 12.20 2.79 -2.27
N PRO A 83 12.31 3.89 -3.05
CA PRO A 83 13.58 4.58 -3.29
C PRO A 83 14.24 5.15 -2.02
N MET A 84 13.45 5.47 -1.00
CA MET A 84 13.90 6.08 0.27
C MET A 84 14.47 5.05 1.25
N ILE A 85 14.05 3.79 1.12
CA ILE A 85 14.39 2.70 2.05
C ILE A 85 15.90 2.52 2.25
N PRO A 86 16.77 2.55 1.22
CA PRO A 86 18.22 2.44 1.42
C PRO A 86 18.77 3.54 2.34
N GLY A 87 18.29 4.78 2.16
CA GLY A 87 18.68 5.90 3.00
C GLY A 87 18.20 5.76 4.43
N ILE A 88 16.94 5.33 4.63
CA ILE A 88 16.36 5.05 5.94
C ILE A 88 17.16 3.96 6.68
N LYS A 89 17.48 2.85 5.99
CA LYS A 89 18.28 1.74 6.54
C LYS A 89 19.67 2.21 6.97
N ARG A 90 20.30 3.07 6.18
CA ARG A 90 21.61 3.63 6.50
C ARG A 90 21.54 4.56 7.72
N ALA A 91 20.57 5.47 7.77
CA ALA A 91 20.39 6.37 8.90
C ALA A 91 20.16 5.59 10.21
N HIS A 92 19.34 4.53 10.16
CA HIS A 92 19.12 3.64 11.30
C HIS A 92 20.41 2.91 11.73
N ALA A 93 21.18 2.36 10.78
CA ALA A 93 22.43 1.66 11.08
C ALA A 93 23.50 2.58 11.71
N GLU A 94 23.46 3.87 11.38
CA GLU A 94 24.35 4.90 11.93
C GLU A 94 23.80 5.54 13.22
N GLY A 95 22.60 5.16 13.68
CA GLY A 95 21.96 5.71 14.87
C GLY A 95 21.56 7.19 14.75
N LEU A 96 21.23 7.63 13.52
CA LEU A 96 20.82 9.00 13.27
C LEU A 96 19.33 9.20 13.59
N ASP A 97 19.03 10.26 14.34
CA ASP A 97 17.64 10.65 14.66
C ASP A 97 16.87 11.19 13.45
N ARG A 98 17.58 11.56 12.37
CA ARG A 98 17.00 12.13 11.15
C ARG A 98 17.73 11.64 9.91
N LEU A 99 16.96 11.49 8.82
CA LEU A 99 17.48 11.12 7.52
C LEU A 99 18.31 12.28 6.93
N SER A 100 19.60 12.03 6.69
CA SER A 100 20.46 13.01 6.04
C SER A 100 20.01 13.26 4.60
N PRO A 101 19.95 14.52 4.11
CA PRO A 101 19.63 14.80 2.72
C PRO A 101 20.53 14.09 1.71
N GLU A 102 21.76 13.76 2.10
CA GLU A 102 22.72 13.05 1.25
C GLU A 102 22.40 11.55 1.08
N TYR A 103 21.49 11.01 1.90
CA TYR A 103 21.01 9.63 1.82
C TYR A 103 19.74 9.53 0.97
N LEU A 104 19.17 10.67 0.57
CA LEU A 104 17.99 10.72 -0.27
C LEU A 104 18.37 10.48 -1.73
N PRO A 105 17.54 9.76 -2.49
CA PRO A 105 17.65 9.71 -3.94
C PRO A 105 17.60 11.11 -4.53
N SER A 106 18.28 11.31 -5.65
CA SER A 106 18.23 12.58 -6.36
C SER A 106 16.81 12.87 -6.88
N SER A 107 16.50 14.14 -7.11
CA SER A 107 15.20 14.51 -7.72
C SER A 107 14.99 13.89 -9.10
N ASP A 108 16.07 13.75 -9.88
CA ASP A 108 16.01 13.10 -11.20
C ASP A 108 15.69 11.61 -11.08
N GLU A 109 16.26 10.94 -10.08
CA GLU A 109 15.98 9.53 -9.80
C GLU A 109 14.53 9.33 -9.34
N LEU A 110 14.04 10.16 -8.42
CA LEU A 110 12.64 10.11 -7.98
C LEU A 110 11.66 10.38 -9.12
N MET A 111 11.99 11.33 -10.01
CA MET A 111 11.17 11.63 -11.19
C MET A 111 11.19 10.48 -12.19
N GLY A 112 12.36 9.88 -12.42
CA GLY A 112 12.52 8.69 -13.26
C GLY A 112 11.70 7.53 -12.73
N PHE A 113 11.83 7.20 -11.44
CA PHE A 113 11.09 6.12 -10.80
C PHE A 113 9.57 6.33 -10.88
N ARG A 114 9.08 7.55 -10.61
CA ARG A 114 7.66 7.91 -10.76
C ARG A 114 7.16 7.68 -12.19
N THR A 115 7.98 8.05 -13.18
CA THR A 115 7.62 7.99 -14.60
C THR A 115 7.67 6.56 -15.16
N GLU A 116 8.66 5.77 -14.75
CA GLU A 116 8.93 4.46 -15.32
C GLU A 116 8.29 3.29 -14.55
N VAL A 117 7.97 3.50 -13.27
CA VAL A 117 7.39 2.48 -12.38
C VAL A 117 5.99 2.88 -11.92
N ILE A 118 5.86 3.93 -11.11
CA ILE A 118 4.60 4.25 -10.42
C ILE A 118 3.46 4.56 -11.41
N LYS A 119 3.70 5.48 -12.35
CA LYS A 119 2.69 5.87 -13.34
C LYS A 119 2.24 4.67 -14.20
N PRO A 120 3.15 3.85 -14.77
CA PRO A 120 2.75 2.64 -15.48
C PRO A 120 1.96 1.63 -14.63
N VAL A 121 2.32 1.45 -13.36
CA VAL A 121 1.57 0.57 -12.44
C VAL A 121 0.15 1.11 -12.22
N MET A 122 -0.01 2.42 -11.99
CA MET A 122 -1.32 3.08 -11.86
C MET A 122 -2.17 2.97 -13.14
N MET A 123 -1.55 3.07 -14.31
CA MET A 123 -2.26 2.86 -15.59
C MET A 123 -2.66 1.39 -15.77
N ALA A 124 -1.78 0.46 -15.41
CA ALA A 124 -2.05 -0.97 -15.49
C ALA A 124 -3.20 -1.37 -14.57
N SER A 125 -3.29 -0.82 -13.35
CA SER A 125 -4.39 -1.14 -12.42
C SER A 125 -5.76 -0.76 -12.96
N GLN A 126 -5.88 0.37 -13.67
CA GLN A 126 -7.14 0.74 -14.34
C GLN A 126 -7.54 -0.29 -15.41
N ILE A 127 -6.59 -0.66 -16.28
CA ILE A 127 -6.82 -1.66 -17.35
C ILE A 127 -7.18 -3.02 -16.76
N ILE A 128 -6.51 -3.43 -15.68
CA ILE A 128 -6.76 -4.70 -15.01
C ILE A 128 -8.14 -4.70 -14.34
N ALA A 129 -8.54 -3.62 -13.66
CA ALA A 129 -9.86 -3.50 -13.07
C ALA A 129 -10.98 -3.67 -14.12
N GLU A 130 -10.81 -3.03 -15.29
CA GLU A 130 -11.70 -3.21 -16.44
C GLU A 130 -11.72 -4.66 -16.92
N ALA A 131 -10.56 -5.30 -17.08
CA ALA A 131 -10.44 -6.69 -17.52
C ALA A 131 -11.03 -7.70 -16.53
N CYS A 132 -10.99 -7.40 -15.23
CA CYS A 132 -11.61 -8.20 -14.17
C CYS A 132 -13.12 -7.94 -14.02
N GLY A 133 -13.70 -7.03 -14.81
CA GLY A 133 -15.12 -6.70 -14.80
C GLY A 133 -15.57 -5.91 -13.59
N ILE A 134 -14.64 -5.19 -12.94
CA ILE A 134 -14.89 -4.36 -11.74
C ILE A 134 -14.29 -2.95 -11.92
N PRO A 135 -14.59 -2.25 -13.03
CA PRO A 135 -14.03 -0.92 -13.30
C PRO A 135 -14.33 0.10 -12.20
N GLU A 136 -15.46 -0.06 -11.49
CA GLU A 136 -15.88 0.80 -10.38
C GLU A 136 -14.97 0.69 -9.14
N ALA A 137 -14.17 -0.38 -9.01
CA ALA A 137 -13.15 -0.48 -7.97
C ALA A 137 -12.07 0.63 -8.12
N TRP A 138 -11.90 1.18 -9.33
CA TRP A 138 -11.05 2.33 -9.57
C TRP A 138 -11.67 3.63 -9.04
N ASP A 139 -12.99 3.78 -9.12
CA ASP A 139 -13.70 4.95 -8.59
C ASP A 139 -13.60 5.02 -7.06
N GLU A 140 -13.52 3.87 -6.39
CA GLU A 140 -13.36 3.75 -4.92
C GLU A 140 -12.00 4.26 -4.40
N LEU A 141 -10.99 4.40 -5.27
CA LEU A 141 -9.73 5.06 -4.92
C LEU A 141 -9.90 6.56 -4.70
N GLY A 142 -10.96 7.13 -5.27
CA GLY A 142 -11.18 8.57 -5.29
C GLY A 142 -10.24 9.31 -6.25
N PRO A 143 -10.26 10.65 -6.20
CA PRO A 143 -9.45 11.48 -7.08
C PRO A 143 -7.94 11.23 -6.88
N THR A 144 -7.18 11.21 -7.97
CA THR A 144 -5.72 10.98 -7.95
C THR A 144 -4.97 11.93 -7.01
N ASP A 145 -5.33 13.21 -6.99
CA ASP A 145 -4.71 14.20 -6.10
C ASP A 145 -5.00 13.90 -4.61
N ALA A 146 -6.19 13.38 -4.30
CA ALA A 146 -6.54 12.98 -2.94
C ALA A 146 -5.77 11.72 -2.52
N PHE A 147 -5.66 10.75 -3.42
CA PHE A 147 -4.92 9.52 -3.21
C PHE A 147 -3.43 9.77 -2.91
N PHE A 148 -2.75 10.58 -3.73
CA PHE A 148 -1.35 10.90 -3.47
C PHE A 148 -1.16 11.83 -2.25
N ALA A 149 -2.12 12.70 -1.96
CA ALA A 149 -2.08 13.48 -0.71
C ALA A 149 -2.17 12.57 0.53
N ASP A 150 -2.96 11.50 0.49
CA ASP A 150 -3.04 10.51 1.57
C ASP A 150 -1.72 9.73 1.72
N ILE A 151 -1.06 9.38 0.61
CA ILE A 151 0.28 8.75 0.65
C ILE A 151 1.31 9.70 1.27
N ASP A 152 1.36 10.96 0.83
CA ASP A 152 2.28 11.96 1.37
C ASP A 152 2.02 12.21 2.87
N ALA A 153 0.75 12.17 3.31
CA ALA A 153 0.41 12.30 4.72
C ALA A 153 1.02 11.19 5.58
N ILE A 154 1.06 9.95 5.09
CA ILE A 154 1.73 8.83 5.78
C ILE A 154 3.25 9.05 5.80
N LEU A 155 3.85 9.24 4.62
CA LEU A 155 5.30 9.20 4.46
C LEU A 155 6.01 10.42 5.06
N ILE A 156 5.36 11.59 5.06
CA ILE A 156 5.96 12.86 5.51
C ILE A 156 5.48 13.22 6.91
N ASN A 157 4.17 13.12 7.16
CA ASN A 157 3.55 13.63 8.38
C ASN A 157 3.29 12.54 9.43
N GLY A 158 3.50 11.27 9.08
CA GLY A 158 3.22 10.14 9.97
C GLY A 158 1.73 9.96 10.27
N ALA A 159 0.85 10.47 9.40
CA ALA A 159 -0.60 10.34 9.55
C ALA A 159 -0.97 8.85 9.66
N ASN A 160 -1.86 8.54 10.60
CA ASN A 160 -2.22 7.16 10.90
C ASN A 160 -3.65 7.00 11.42
N THR A 161 -4.43 8.07 11.48
CA THR A 161 -5.84 8.03 11.89
C THR A 161 -6.77 8.27 10.69
N PRO A 162 -7.98 7.65 10.66
CA PRO A 162 -8.91 7.82 9.54
C PRO A 162 -9.24 9.29 9.22
N ALA A 163 -9.37 10.13 10.26
CA ALA A 163 -9.71 11.55 10.10
C ALA A 163 -8.69 12.36 9.28
N GLU A 164 -7.48 11.84 9.09
CA GLU A 164 -6.40 12.48 8.31
C GLU A 164 -6.45 12.13 6.82
N PHE A 165 -7.30 11.18 6.42
CA PHE A 165 -7.36 10.62 5.08
C PHE A 165 -8.61 11.00 4.30
N LYS A 166 -8.46 11.20 2.99
CA LYS A 166 -9.52 11.63 2.08
C LYS A 166 -10.18 10.46 1.34
N THR A 167 -9.42 9.40 1.08
CA THR A 167 -9.85 8.26 0.26
C THR A 167 -10.35 7.11 1.13
N GLN A 168 -11.28 6.32 0.62
CA GLN A 168 -11.84 5.17 1.35
C GLN A 168 -10.76 4.12 1.66
N GLY A 169 -9.87 3.85 0.72
CA GLY A 169 -8.77 2.90 0.90
C GLY A 169 -7.83 3.29 2.03
N ALA A 170 -7.41 4.56 2.08
CA ALA A 170 -6.55 5.07 3.15
C ALA A 170 -7.26 5.07 4.52
N ASN A 171 -8.56 5.41 4.55
CA ASN A 171 -9.37 5.31 5.76
C ASN A 171 -9.44 3.88 6.30
N GLN A 172 -9.76 2.89 5.46
CA GLN A 172 -9.82 1.50 5.90
C GLN A 172 -8.44 0.99 6.34
N TRP A 173 -7.37 1.37 5.64
CA TRP A 173 -6.00 1.03 6.06
C TRP A 173 -5.71 1.55 7.48
N ALA A 174 -6.07 2.80 7.78
CA ALA A 174 -5.84 3.41 9.09
C ALA A 174 -6.63 2.70 10.19
N GLU A 175 -7.89 2.35 9.93
CA GLU A 175 -8.73 1.58 10.87
C GLU A 175 -8.14 0.21 11.17
N LEU A 176 -7.76 -0.54 10.13
CA LEU A 176 -7.19 -1.89 10.28
C LEU A 176 -5.81 -1.85 10.94
N LYS A 177 -4.98 -0.85 10.64
CA LYS A 177 -3.67 -0.66 11.28
C LYS A 177 -3.81 -0.40 12.77
N ALA A 178 -4.72 0.50 13.17
CA ALA A 178 -4.99 0.79 14.57
C ALA A 178 -5.53 -0.45 15.31
N GLN A 179 -6.49 -1.16 14.71
CA GLN A 179 -7.01 -2.42 15.25
C GLN A 179 -5.91 -3.47 15.42
N ASN A 180 -5.00 -3.58 14.45
CA ASN A 180 -3.89 -4.52 14.53
C ASN A 180 -2.93 -4.18 15.69
N SER A 181 -2.58 -2.90 15.86
CA SER A 181 -1.75 -2.46 17.00
C SER A 181 -2.39 -2.79 18.34
N ASP A 182 -3.70 -2.53 18.50
CA ASP A 182 -4.44 -2.88 19.72
C ASP A 182 -4.47 -4.40 19.97
N LEU A 183 -4.57 -5.21 18.91
CA LEU A 183 -4.56 -6.66 19.02
C LEU A 183 -3.19 -7.19 19.45
N LEU A 184 -2.11 -6.67 18.85
CA LEU A 184 -0.73 -7.03 19.19
C LEU A 184 -0.41 -6.68 20.65
N GLU A 185 -0.77 -5.48 21.11
CA GLU A 185 -0.55 -5.06 22.51
C GLU A 185 -1.30 -5.99 23.49
N LYS A 186 -2.55 -6.34 23.19
CA LYS A 186 -3.34 -7.29 24.01
C LYS A 186 -2.74 -8.70 24.03
N LEU A 187 -1.98 -9.08 23.00
CA LEU A 187 -1.28 -10.36 22.91
C LEU A 187 0.13 -10.31 23.52
N GLY A 188 0.58 -9.15 24.00
CA GLY A 188 1.88 -8.98 24.64
C GLY A 188 3.04 -8.78 23.67
N TRP A 189 2.75 -8.28 22.46
CA TRP A 189 3.74 -7.85 21.47
C TRP A 189 3.94 -6.33 21.54
#